data_AF-A0A7C1BFF5-F1
#
_entry.id   AF-A0A7C1BFF5-F1
#
_cell.length_a   1.000
_cell.length_b   1.000
_cell.length_c   1.000
_cell.angle_alpha   90.00
_cell.angle_beta   90.00
_cell.angle_gamma   90.00
#
_symmetry.space_group_name_H-M   'P 1'
#
loop_
_entity.id
_entity.type
_entity.pdbx_description
1 polymer ?
#
loop_
_entity_poly.entity_id
_entity_poly.type
_entity_poly.pdbx_seq_one_letter_code
_entity_poly.pdbx_strand_id
1 'polypeptide(L)'
;MITPSDNNVYTIQQKYNNRYVDAYTDSHDYDLVTLSAQNDNTQKWIINWVPDDKKFLDIEYLVDEAEIVLNEPTVLHTATMENPTADTQTRSFSYSETVQETSSFQHSAGVEVTLGMEFSAGLPGLAEATDWVTVTGRYDFTWDEQKTITRTYTDTCPVVVGPYKTCRVTATITTAQLSVPYVMFFQS
;
A
#
# COMPACT_ATOMS: atom_id res chain seq x y z
N MET A 1 -29.96 -26.20 0.86
CA MET A 1 -29.41 -26.25 2.22
C MET A 1 -27.91 -26.20 2.05
N ILE A 2 -27.26 -25.31 2.80
CA ILE A 2 -25.80 -25.23 2.80
C ILE A 2 -25.35 -25.96 4.06
N THR A 3 -24.49 -26.95 3.90
CA THR A 3 -24.02 -27.81 5.00
C THR A 3 -22.49 -27.75 5.05
N PRO A 4 -21.88 -27.38 6.20
CA PRO A 4 -20.42 -27.40 6.34
C PRO A 4 -19.90 -28.84 6.29
N SER A 5 -18.77 -29.05 5.61
CA SER A 5 -18.12 -30.36 5.51
C SER A 5 -16.78 -30.44 6.26
N ASP A 6 -15.95 -29.39 6.24
CA ASP A 6 -14.74 -29.14 7.05
C ASP A 6 -13.91 -27.98 6.44
N ASN A 7 -13.07 -27.28 7.22
CA ASN A 7 -12.09 -26.28 6.74
C ASN A 7 -12.62 -25.20 5.76
N ASN A 8 -13.74 -24.53 6.13
CA ASN A 8 -14.44 -23.54 5.29
C ASN A 8 -14.97 -24.08 3.94
N VAL A 9 -15.16 -25.39 3.85
CA VAL A 9 -15.79 -26.07 2.70
C VAL A 9 -17.23 -26.42 3.03
N TYR A 10 -18.10 -26.23 2.05
CA TYR A 10 -19.54 -26.42 2.13
C TYR A 10 -20.05 -27.32 1.01
N THR A 11 -21.17 -27.99 1.26
CA THR A 11 -22.01 -28.60 0.23
C THR A 11 -23.29 -27.80 0.07
N ILE A 12 -23.78 -27.67 -1.16
CA ILE A 12 -25.03 -26.96 -1.45
C ILE A 12 -26.02 -27.98 -2.02
N GLN A 13 -27.10 -28.23 -1.28
CA GLN A 13 -28.11 -29.24 -1.64
C GLN A 13 -29.46 -28.60 -2.01
N GLN A 14 -30.00 -28.96 -3.16
CA GLN A 14 -31.35 -28.60 -3.56
C GLN A 14 -32.37 -29.38 -2.70
N LYS A 15 -33.25 -28.66 -1.99
CA LYS A 15 -34.17 -29.28 -1.00
C LYS A 15 -35.24 -30.19 -1.60
N TYR A 16 -35.62 -30.00 -2.87
CA TYR A 16 -36.74 -30.71 -3.48
C TYR A 16 -36.38 -32.15 -3.87
N ASN A 17 -35.20 -32.36 -4.46
CA ASN A 17 -34.76 -33.64 -5.00
C ASN A 17 -33.46 -34.15 -4.35
N ASN A 18 -32.96 -33.44 -3.32
CA ASN A 18 -31.75 -33.77 -2.57
C ASN A 18 -30.46 -33.87 -3.39
N ARG A 19 -30.43 -33.26 -4.59
CA ARG A 19 -29.23 -33.18 -5.44
C ARG A 19 -28.29 -32.09 -4.97
N TYR A 20 -26.99 -32.28 -5.19
CA TYR A 20 -25.93 -31.36 -4.81
C TYR A 20 -25.50 -30.53 -6.01
N VAL A 21 -25.19 -29.25 -5.78
CA VAL A 21 -24.55 -28.39 -6.79
C VAL A 21 -23.15 -28.93 -7.06
N ASP A 22 -22.84 -29.14 -8.33
CA ASP A 22 -21.65 -29.82 -8.81
C ASP A 22 -20.99 -28.99 -9.93
N ALA A 23 -19.67 -28.84 -9.84
CA ALA A 23 -18.86 -28.20 -10.89
C ALA A 23 -18.81 -29.13 -12.10
N TYR A 24 -19.42 -28.73 -13.21
CA TYR A 24 -19.43 -29.55 -14.42
C TYR A 24 -18.04 -29.53 -15.07
N THR A 25 -17.24 -30.55 -14.82
CA THR A 25 -15.82 -30.60 -15.26
C THR A 25 -15.62 -31.17 -16.66
N ASP A 26 -16.67 -31.74 -17.27
CA ASP A 26 -16.57 -32.40 -18.58
C ASP A 26 -16.62 -31.41 -19.76
N SER A 27 -17.05 -30.17 -19.51
CA SER A 27 -16.94 -29.06 -20.47
C SER A 27 -16.21 -27.87 -19.86
N HIS A 28 -15.63 -27.01 -20.72
CA HIS A 28 -14.91 -25.80 -20.30
C HIS A 28 -15.84 -24.58 -20.24
N ASP A 29 -17.14 -24.80 -20.04
CA ASP A 29 -18.16 -23.76 -20.14
C ASP A 29 -18.51 -23.13 -18.79
N TYR A 30 -17.82 -23.54 -17.72
CA TYR A 30 -18.04 -23.08 -16.34
C TYR A 30 -19.47 -23.33 -15.83
N ASP A 31 -20.13 -24.34 -16.38
CA ASP A 31 -21.50 -24.69 -16.03
C ASP A 31 -21.60 -25.33 -14.63
N LEU A 32 -22.76 -25.12 -14.01
CA LEU A 32 -23.14 -25.78 -12.77
C LEU A 32 -24.28 -26.75 -13.05
N VAL A 33 -24.08 -28.01 -12.66
CA VAL A 33 -25.13 -29.02 -12.70
C VAL A 33 -25.55 -29.38 -11.28
N THR A 34 -26.62 -30.16 -11.16
CA THR A 34 -26.93 -30.82 -9.90
C THR A 34 -26.83 -32.32 -10.08
N LEU A 35 -26.16 -33.04 -9.19
CA LEU A 35 -25.98 -34.49 -9.23
C LEU A 35 -26.33 -35.14 -7.88
N SER A 36 -26.45 -36.47 -7.85
CA SER A 36 -26.47 -37.20 -6.57
C SER A 36 -25.13 -37.02 -5.86
N ALA A 37 -25.08 -37.29 -4.54
CA ALA A 37 -23.84 -37.18 -3.77
C ALA A 37 -22.67 -37.94 -4.45
N GLN A 38 -21.55 -37.25 -4.62
CA GLN A 38 -20.29 -37.80 -5.13
C GLN A 38 -19.21 -37.73 -4.05
N ASN A 39 -18.18 -38.57 -4.18
CA ASN A 39 -17.08 -38.67 -3.22
C ASN A 39 -15.79 -38.05 -3.79
N ASP A 40 -15.89 -36.84 -4.31
CA ASP A 40 -14.82 -36.07 -4.91
C ASP A 40 -14.93 -34.59 -4.49
N ASN A 41 -14.22 -33.71 -5.19
CA ASN A 41 -14.16 -32.28 -4.86
C ASN A 41 -15.09 -31.42 -5.72
N THR A 42 -15.84 -31.99 -6.68
CA THR A 42 -16.69 -31.20 -7.59
C THR A 42 -17.94 -30.65 -6.89
N GLN A 43 -18.34 -31.25 -5.77
CA GLN A 43 -19.48 -30.82 -4.94
C GLN A 43 -19.08 -30.04 -3.68
N LYS A 44 -17.80 -29.65 -3.59
CA LYS A 44 -17.21 -28.95 -2.45
C LYS A 44 -16.96 -27.49 -2.81
N TRP A 45 -17.60 -26.60 -2.08
CA TRP A 45 -17.61 -25.16 -2.36
C TRP A 45 -16.92 -24.39 -1.24
N ILE A 46 -16.08 -23.43 -1.60
CA ILE A 46 -15.64 -22.39 -0.68
C ILE A 46 -16.62 -21.23 -0.87
N ILE A 47 -17.37 -20.91 0.19
CA ILE A 47 -18.31 -19.78 0.18
C ILE A 47 -17.66 -18.66 0.97
N ASN A 48 -17.17 -17.65 0.25
CA ASN A 48 -16.70 -16.42 0.86
C ASN A 48 -17.90 -15.49 1.04
N TRP A 49 -18.28 -15.26 2.28
CA TRP A 49 -19.17 -14.16 2.61
C TRP A 49 -18.39 -12.87 2.38
N VAL A 50 -18.66 -12.21 1.25
CA VAL A 50 -18.27 -10.82 1.06
C VAL A 50 -19.43 -10.00 1.63
N PRO A 51 -19.26 -9.31 2.77
CA PRO A 51 -20.29 -8.39 3.25
C PRO A 51 -20.42 -7.24 2.24
N ASP A 52 -21.52 -7.22 1.48
CA ASP A 52 -21.89 -6.14 0.55
C ASP A 52 -22.25 -4.81 1.27
N ASP A 53 -22.23 -4.79 2.61
CA ASP A 53 -22.73 -3.66 3.41
C ASP A 53 -21.64 -2.79 4.05
N LYS A 54 -20.43 -3.30 4.35
CA LYS A 54 -19.39 -2.47 4.97
C LYS A 54 -18.71 -1.55 3.97
N LYS A 55 -19.24 -0.34 3.88
CA LYS A 55 -18.64 0.74 3.09
C LYS A 55 -17.62 1.47 3.95
N PHE A 56 -16.38 1.59 3.45
CA PHE A 56 -15.39 2.47 4.05
C PHE A 56 -15.93 3.90 4.08
N LEU A 57 -15.88 4.53 5.25
CA LEU A 57 -16.24 5.93 5.42
C LEU A 57 -14.99 6.80 5.50
N ASP A 58 -14.13 6.50 6.48
CA ASP A 58 -12.96 7.31 6.75
C ASP A 58 -11.91 6.56 7.56
N ILE A 59 -10.73 7.15 7.63
CA ILE A 59 -9.63 6.73 8.49
C ILE A 59 -9.08 7.93 9.26
N GLU A 60 -8.92 7.75 10.56
CA GLU A 60 -8.33 8.74 11.45
C GLU A 60 -6.99 8.23 11.99
N TYR A 61 -5.93 9.00 11.78
CA TYR A 61 -4.59 8.67 12.25
C TYR A 61 -4.31 9.33 13.59
N LEU A 62 -3.85 8.54 14.56
CA LEU A 62 -3.43 9.03 15.88
C LEU A 62 -1.99 9.51 15.81
N VAL A 63 -1.77 10.66 15.17
CA VAL A 63 -0.42 11.19 14.88
C VAL A 63 0.42 11.47 16.13
N ASP A 64 -0.22 11.78 17.26
CA ASP A 64 0.45 11.99 18.55
C ASP A 64 1.00 10.68 19.15
N GLU A 65 0.49 9.53 18.71
CA GLU A 65 0.93 8.18 19.11
C GLU A 65 1.85 7.55 18.05
N ALA A 66 2.22 8.30 17.01
CA ALA A 66 3.10 7.81 15.96
C ALA A 66 4.51 7.54 16.49
N GLU A 67 5.06 6.38 16.15
CA GLU A 67 6.45 6.04 16.42
C GLU A 67 7.31 6.21 15.17
N ILE A 68 8.41 6.96 15.29
CA ILE A 68 9.45 7.05 14.26
C ILE A 68 10.44 5.91 14.50
N VAL A 69 10.33 4.85 13.71
CA VAL A 69 11.13 3.63 13.84
C VAL A 69 12.54 3.81 13.27
N LEU A 70 12.65 4.54 12.16
CA LEU A 70 13.91 4.88 11.51
C LEU A 70 13.82 6.32 11.03
N ASN A 71 14.94 7.04 11.11
CA ASN A 71 15.06 8.41 10.60
C ASN A 71 16.51 8.66 10.18
N GLU A 72 16.83 8.40 8.90
CA GLU A 72 18.20 8.50 8.40
C GLU A 72 18.31 9.39 7.17
N PRO A 73 19.35 10.24 7.09
CA PRO A 73 19.62 11.02 5.90
C PRO A 73 20.08 10.10 4.76
N THR A 74 19.35 10.14 3.64
CA THR A 74 19.66 9.41 2.42
C THR A 74 20.19 10.38 1.36
N VAL A 75 21.37 10.07 0.81
CA VAL A 75 21.94 10.84 -0.31
C VAL A 75 21.19 10.52 -1.59
N LEU A 76 20.58 11.51 -2.22
CA LEU A 76 19.93 11.37 -3.52
C LEU A 76 20.90 11.53 -4.67
N HIS A 77 21.72 12.58 -4.61
CA HIS A 77 22.59 12.93 -5.72
C HIS A 77 23.87 13.58 -5.20
N THR A 78 25.00 13.31 -5.85
CA THR A 78 26.27 13.98 -5.57
C THR A 78 26.94 14.38 -6.87
N ALA A 79 27.33 15.64 -6.97
CA ALA A 79 28.08 16.16 -8.11
C ALA A 79 29.34 16.89 -7.66
N THR A 80 30.35 16.85 -8.51
CA THR A 80 31.60 17.59 -8.32
C THR A 80 31.69 18.67 -9.39
N MET A 81 31.98 19.89 -8.96
CA MET A 81 32.07 21.08 -9.82
C MET A 81 33.45 21.69 -9.69
N GLU A 82 34.19 21.65 -10.78
CA GLU A 82 35.53 22.22 -10.87
C GLU A 82 35.49 23.59 -11.55
N ASN A 83 36.32 24.50 -11.05
CA ASN A 83 36.65 25.77 -11.69
C ASN A 83 38.16 25.81 -11.96
N PRO A 84 38.60 25.55 -13.20
CA PRO A 84 40.01 25.58 -13.57
C PRO A 84 40.53 26.98 -13.90
N THR A 85 39.75 28.04 -13.68
CA THR A 85 40.11 29.41 -14.07
C THR A 85 40.58 30.24 -12.87
N ALA A 86 41.22 31.37 -13.16
CA ALA A 86 41.68 32.34 -12.16
C ALA A 86 40.55 33.20 -11.57
N ASP A 87 39.36 33.15 -12.17
CA ASP A 87 38.20 33.93 -11.77
C ASP A 87 37.16 33.04 -11.09
N THR A 88 36.37 33.60 -10.19
CA THR A 88 35.24 32.89 -9.57
C THR A 88 34.17 32.56 -10.62
N GLN A 89 33.69 31.32 -10.63
CA GLN A 89 32.62 30.88 -11.51
C GLN A 89 31.38 30.50 -10.70
N THR A 90 30.20 30.81 -11.23
CA THR A 90 28.93 30.28 -10.71
C THR A 90 28.42 29.21 -11.67
N ARG A 91 28.18 28.00 -11.17
CA ARG A 91 27.66 26.87 -11.94
C ARG A 91 26.30 26.46 -11.37
N SER A 92 25.42 25.91 -12.22
CA SER A 92 24.12 25.42 -11.77
C SER A 92 24.23 23.96 -11.36
N PHE A 93 23.76 23.62 -10.16
CA PHE A 93 23.56 22.24 -9.71
C PHE A 93 22.07 21.93 -9.83
N SER A 94 21.73 20.88 -10.57
CA SER A 94 20.36 20.41 -10.73
C SER A 94 20.31 18.90 -10.56
N TYR A 95 19.25 18.40 -9.93
CA TYR A 95 18.99 16.96 -9.85
C TYR A 95 17.50 16.66 -10.06
N SER A 96 17.21 15.41 -10.40
CA SER A 96 15.85 14.87 -10.52
C SER A 96 15.93 13.38 -10.22
N GLU A 97 15.71 13.01 -8.96
CA GLU A 97 15.82 11.62 -8.49
C GLU A 97 14.46 11.13 -7.98
N THR A 98 14.19 9.84 -8.16
CA THR A 98 12.95 9.22 -7.70
C THR A 98 13.20 8.31 -6.50
N VAL A 99 12.28 8.34 -5.55
CA VAL A 99 12.31 7.51 -4.33
C VAL A 99 10.98 6.78 -4.21
N GLN A 100 11.05 5.51 -3.84
CA GLN A 100 9.88 4.68 -3.60
C GLN A 100 9.59 4.64 -2.09
N GLU A 101 8.38 5.04 -1.74
CA GLU A 101 7.80 4.92 -0.40
C GLU A 101 6.84 3.73 -0.40
N THR A 102 6.75 3.02 0.72
CA THR A 102 5.81 1.91 0.86
C THR A 102 4.88 2.15 2.02
N SER A 103 3.62 1.74 1.87
CA SER A 103 2.61 1.80 2.92
C SER A 103 1.81 0.51 2.95
N SER A 104 1.50 0.03 4.15
CA SER A 104 0.61 -1.11 4.38
C SER A 104 -0.26 -0.86 5.61
N PHE A 105 -1.40 -1.53 5.66
CA PHE A 105 -2.39 -1.42 6.72
C PHE A 105 -2.58 -2.79 7.35
N GLN A 106 -2.56 -2.88 8.68
CA GLN A 106 -2.72 -4.13 9.43
C GLN A 106 -3.83 -3.98 10.45
N HIS A 107 -4.66 -5.00 10.62
CA HIS A 107 -5.62 -4.99 11.72
C HIS A 107 -4.87 -5.14 13.05
N SER A 108 -5.27 -4.36 14.06
CA SER A 108 -4.83 -4.60 15.44
C SER A 108 -5.97 -5.18 16.28
N ALA A 109 -7.15 -4.56 16.24
CA ALA A 109 -8.34 -4.99 16.96
C ALA A 109 -9.61 -4.43 16.29
N GLY A 110 -10.77 -4.99 16.65
CA GLY A 110 -12.08 -4.46 16.26
C GLY A 110 -12.78 -5.30 15.20
N VAL A 111 -13.51 -4.63 14.31
CA VAL A 111 -14.32 -5.26 13.27
C VAL A 111 -13.41 -5.85 12.18
N GLU A 112 -13.64 -7.11 11.80
CA GLU A 112 -12.93 -7.71 10.67
C GLU A 112 -13.20 -6.93 9.37
N VAL A 113 -12.10 -6.56 8.70
CA VAL A 113 -12.08 -5.92 7.38
C VAL A 113 -11.93 -7.00 6.32
N THR A 114 -12.72 -6.91 5.26
CA THR A 114 -12.72 -7.89 4.17
C THR A 114 -11.40 -7.83 3.40
N LEU A 115 -10.75 -8.98 3.21
CA LEU A 115 -9.57 -9.12 2.36
C LEU A 115 -9.87 -8.63 0.93
N GLY A 116 -8.98 -7.84 0.35
CA GLY A 116 -9.18 -7.27 -0.98
C GLY A 116 -10.12 -6.06 -1.03
N MET A 117 -10.58 -5.54 0.11
CA MET A 117 -11.38 -4.31 0.13
C MET A 117 -10.58 -3.11 -0.39
N GLU A 118 -11.17 -2.34 -1.30
CA GLU A 118 -10.59 -1.10 -1.79
C GLU A 118 -11.04 0.12 -0.95
N PHE A 119 -10.12 1.02 -0.63
CA PHE A 119 -10.41 2.26 0.12
C PHE A 119 -9.42 3.38 -0.23
N SER A 120 -9.83 4.64 -0.09
CA SER A 120 -8.95 5.80 -0.36
C SER A 120 -8.57 6.53 0.92
N ALA A 121 -7.28 6.58 1.24
CA ALA A 121 -6.75 7.19 2.46
C ALA A 121 -5.60 8.16 2.18
N GLY A 122 -5.43 9.16 3.05
CA GLY A 122 -4.17 9.93 3.08
C GLY A 122 -3.08 9.15 3.77
N LEU A 123 -1.81 9.54 3.61
CA LEU A 123 -0.70 8.85 4.26
C LEU A 123 0.02 9.76 5.26
N PRO A 124 0.29 9.26 6.48
CA PRO A 124 1.15 9.97 7.42
C PRO A 124 2.58 10.04 6.87
N GLY A 125 3.19 11.20 7.03
CA GLY A 125 4.58 11.49 6.68
C GLY A 125 5.12 12.61 7.56
N LEU A 126 6.42 12.87 7.51
CA LEU A 126 7.03 13.97 8.25
C LEU A 126 6.75 15.32 7.58
N ALA A 127 6.45 16.35 8.38
CA ALA A 127 6.28 17.70 7.86
C ALA A 127 7.63 18.26 7.41
N GLU A 128 7.61 19.12 6.40
CA GLU A 128 8.80 19.90 6.06
C GLU A 128 9.17 20.83 7.22
N ALA A 129 10.44 20.79 7.63
CA ALA A 129 11.07 21.64 8.65
C ALA A 129 10.61 21.47 10.11
N THR A 130 9.65 20.60 10.39
CA THR A 130 9.11 20.41 11.73
C THR A 130 8.82 18.93 11.93
N ASP A 131 9.57 18.25 12.80
CA ASP A 131 9.63 16.78 12.94
C ASP A 131 8.31 16.12 13.44
N TRP A 132 7.14 16.75 13.27
CA TRP A 132 5.84 16.17 13.57
C TRP A 132 5.30 15.40 12.36
N VAL A 133 4.45 14.41 12.66
CA VAL A 133 3.77 13.57 11.68
C VAL A 133 2.51 14.26 11.17
N THR A 134 2.32 14.28 9.85
CA THR A 134 1.23 14.95 9.15
C THR A 134 0.63 14.01 8.12
N VAL A 135 -0.68 14.08 7.87
CA VAL A 135 -1.32 13.27 6.82
C VAL A 135 -1.33 14.05 5.51
N THR A 136 -0.75 13.46 4.46
CA THR A 136 -0.60 14.09 3.14
C THR A 136 -1.15 13.21 2.02
N GLY A 137 -1.64 13.87 0.96
CA GLY A 137 -2.20 13.20 -0.21
C GLY A 137 -3.45 12.36 0.10
N ARG A 138 -4.02 11.75 -0.95
CA ARG A 138 -5.02 10.68 -0.84
C ARG A 138 -4.76 9.69 -1.97
N TYR A 139 -4.74 8.40 -1.65
CA TYR A 139 -4.42 7.33 -2.58
C TYR A 139 -5.38 6.16 -2.37
N ASP A 140 -5.60 5.38 -3.43
CA ASP A 140 -6.44 4.17 -3.36
C ASP A 140 -5.61 2.96 -2.91
N PHE A 141 -6.11 2.18 -1.98
CA PHE A 141 -5.44 1.02 -1.40
C PHE A 141 -6.34 -0.21 -1.47
N THR A 142 -5.71 -1.36 -1.53
CA THR A 142 -6.34 -2.66 -1.32
C THR A 142 -5.93 -3.14 0.08
N TRP A 143 -6.90 -3.53 0.89
CA TRP A 143 -6.64 -4.04 2.24
C TRP A 143 -5.79 -5.31 2.21
N ASP A 144 -4.83 -5.39 3.14
CA ASP A 144 -3.81 -6.46 3.26
C ASP A 144 -2.76 -6.50 2.13
N GLU A 145 -2.72 -5.47 1.27
CA GLU A 145 -1.66 -5.30 0.29
C GLU A 145 -0.73 -4.14 0.65
N GLN A 146 0.55 -4.29 0.30
CA GLN A 146 1.49 -3.18 0.36
C GLN A 146 1.37 -2.34 -0.91
N LYS A 147 1.24 -1.03 -0.75
CA LYS A 147 1.28 -0.08 -1.85
C LYS A 147 2.64 0.60 -1.92
N THR A 148 3.22 0.66 -3.12
CA THR A 148 4.40 1.45 -3.43
C THR A 148 4.01 2.75 -4.12
N ILE A 149 4.52 3.86 -3.61
CA ILE A 149 4.30 5.21 -4.15
C ILE A 149 5.67 5.76 -4.56
N THR A 150 5.77 6.22 -5.79
CA THR A 150 7.00 6.84 -6.31
C THR A 150 6.87 8.36 -6.21
N ARG A 151 7.85 9.01 -5.57
CA ARG A 151 7.98 10.47 -5.51
C ARG A 151 9.24 10.92 -6.23
N THR A 152 9.12 12.02 -6.97
CA THR A 152 10.25 12.64 -7.69
C THR A 152 10.68 13.90 -6.96
N TYR A 153 11.95 13.98 -6.60
CA TYR A 153 12.57 15.14 -5.97
C TYR A 153 13.44 15.85 -7.00
N THR A 154 13.16 17.14 -7.20
CA THR A 154 13.95 17.99 -8.09
C THR A 154 14.21 19.33 -7.43
N ASP A 155 15.44 19.80 -7.58
CA ASP A 155 15.81 21.15 -7.19
C ASP A 155 16.95 21.64 -8.11
N THR A 156 17.14 22.96 -8.14
CA THR A 156 18.25 23.60 -8.84
C THR A 156 18.78 24.75 -8.00
N CYS A 157 20.08 24.72 -7.70
CA CYS A 157 20.73 25.76 -6.92
C CYS A 157 22.03 26.26 -7.58
N PRO A 158 22.34 27.56 -7.49
CA PRO A 158 23.61 28.10 -7.96
C PRO A 158 24.75 27.76 -6.99
N VAL A 159 25.86 27.30 -7.53
CA VAL A 159 27.05 26.89 -6.79
C VAL A 159 28.21 27.78 -7.22
N VAL A 160 28.73 28.56 -6.26
CA VAL A 160 29.88 29.43 -6.49
C VAL A 160 31.16 28.62 -6.24
N VAL A 161 31.97 28.47 -7.28
CA VAL A 161 33.24 27.75 -7.23
C VAL A 161 34.37 28.76 -7.42
N GLY A 162 35.20 28.92 -6.37
CA GLY A 162 36.33 29.86 -6.39
C GLY A 162 37.43 29.46 -7.40
N PRO A 163 38.37 30.37 -7.70
CA PRO A 163 39.46 30.12 -8.64
C PRO A 163 40.27 28.87 -8.32
N TYR A 164 40.49 28.01 -9.31
CA TYR A 164 41.23 26.75 -9.18
C TYR A 164 40.72 25.84 -8.04
N LYS A 165 39.41 25.92 -7.73
CA LYS A 165 38.77 25.10 -6.69
C LYS A 165 37.83 24.07 -7.28
N THR A 166 37.56 23.07 -6.46
CA THR A 166 36.54 22.04 -6.70
C THR A 166 35.55 22.06 -5.54
N CYS A 167 34.27 22.10 -5.86
CA CYS A 167 33.18 21.98 -4.90
C CYS A 167 32.46 20.65 -5.10
N ARG A 168 32.17 19.95 -4.00
CA ARG A 168 31.28 18.78 -4.00
C ARG A 168 29.95 19.19 -3.43
N VAL A 169 28.88 18.92 -4.17
CA VAL A 169 27.51 19.26 -3.79
C VAL A 169 26.73 17.97 -3.67
N THR A 170 26.02 17.83 -2.55
CA THR A 170 25.27 16.62 -2.22
C THR A 170 23.85 17.00 -1.88
N ALA A 171 22.88 16.43 -2.60
CA ALA A 171 21.48 16.50 -2.26
C ALA A 171 21.13 15.32 -1.34
N THR A 172 20.52 15.62 -0.21
CA THR A 172 20.09 14.62 0.79
C THR A 172 18.60 14.81 1.09
N ILE A 173 17.90 13.70 1.30
CA ILE A 173 16.57 13.68 1.91
C ILE A 173 16.64 12.97 3.24
N THR A 174 15.61 13.15 4.04
CA THR A 174 15.38 12.36 5.24
C THR A 174 14.36 11.28 4.91
N THR A 175 14.74 10.01 5.04
CA THR A 175 13.80 8.90 4.93
C THR A 175 13.46 8.41 6.33
N ALA A 176 12.17 8.16 6.57
CA ALA A 176 11.70 7.69 7.85
C ALA A 176 10.77 6.49 7.70
N GLN A 177 10.88 5.56 8.65
CA GLN A 177 9.90 4.48 8.82
C GLN A 177 8.97 4.87 9.97
N LEU A 178 7.68 5.00 9.68
CA LEU A 178 6.67 5.39 10.65
C LEU A 178 5.78 4.19 10.99
N SER A 179 5.46 4.05 12.27
CA SER A 179 4.40 3.17 12.77
C SER A 179 3.33 4.05 13.39
N VAL A 180 2.17 4.16 12.72
CA VAL A 180 1.13 5.12 13.11
C VAL A 180 -0.17 4.36 13.41
N PRO A 181 -0.64 4.37 14.67
CA PRO A 181 -1.96 3.84 15.00
C PRO A 181 -3.07 4.60 14.27
N TYR A 182 -4.14 3.89 13.91
CA TYR A 182 -5.28 4.49 13.22
C TYR A 182 -6.59 3.81 13.60
N VAL A 183 -7.69 4.51 13.34
CA VAL A 183 -9.07 4.02 13.48
C VAL A 183 -9.77 4.14 12.13
N MET A 184 -10.37 3.04 11.66
CA MET A 184 -11.19 3.04 10.44
C MET A 184 -12.68 3.03 10.78
N PHE A 185 -13.45 3.82 10.04
CA PHE A 185 -14.89 3.92 10.16
C PHE A 185 -15.57 3.25 8.96
N PHE A 186 -16.58 2.44 9.24
CA PHE A 186 -17.39 1.75 8.25
C PHE A 186 -18.86 2.03 8.48
N GLN A 187 -19.64 2.10 7.40
CA GLN A 187 -21.10 2.13 7.44
C GLN A 187 -21.62 0.73 7.10
N SER A 188 -22.64 0.29 7.84
CA SER A 188 -23.48 -0.88 7.57
C SER A 188 -24.81 -0.46 6.93
#